data_AF-A0A0L0G6C5-F1
#
_entry.id   AF-A0A0L0G6C5-F1
#
_cell.length_a   1.000
_cell.length_b   1.000
_cell.length_c   1.000
_cell.angle_alpha   90.00
_cell.angle_beta   90.00
_cell.angle_gamma   90.00
#
_symmetry.space_group_name_H-M   'P 1'
#
loop_
_entity.id
_entity.type
_entity.pdbx_description
1 polymer ?
#
loop_
_entity_poly.entity_id
_entity_poly.type
_entity_poly.pdbx_seq_one_letter_code
_entity_poly.pdbx_strand_id
1 'polypeptide(L)'
;MHISYEEVVGILLLNLTSSELKLLDQFEDPGYDRRVVDVRTTDGKSVPARIWATPNSMADNLDLETDWHFRHFLVEDEDWYVEMCEEWVVDAAAAEP
;
A
#
# COMPACT_ATOMS: atom_id res chain seq x y z
N MET A 1 -24.71 1.47 12.78
CA MET A 1 -23.31 1.44 13.25
C MET A 1 -22.53 2.31 12.29
N HIS A 2 -22.18 3.54 12.68
CA HIS A 2 -21.36 4.44 11.86
C HIS A 2 -19.91 3.99 12.00
N ILE A 3 -19.29 3.53 10.92
CA ILE A 3 -17.83 3.42 10.84
C ILE A 3 -17.40 4.74 10.18
N SER A 4 -16.75 5.64 10.94
CA SER A 4 -16.05 6.77 10.33
C SER A 4 -14.71 6.24 9.82
N TYR A 5 -14.48 6.31 8.50
CA TYR A 5 -13.21 5.95 7.87
C TYR A 5 -12.21 7.10 8.00
N GLU A 6 -11.88 7.51 9.24
CA GLU A 6 -10.91 8.59 9.47
C GLU A 6 -9.47 8.08 9.66
N GLU A 7 -9.27 6.77 9.85
CA GLU A 7 -7.96 6.16 10.04
C GLU A 7 -7.77 4.92 9.14
N VAL A 8 -6.60 4.82 8.52
CA VAL A 8 -6.11 3.61 7.85
C VAL A 8 -5.13 2.91 8.78
N VAL A 9 -5.40 1.65 9.12
CA VAL A 9 -4.50 0.81 9.92
C VAL A 9 -3.72 -0.10 8.98
N GLY A 10 -2.40 -0.13 9.15
CA GLY A 10 -1.51 -0.94 8.31
C GLY A 10 -0.24 -1.35 9.05
N ILE A 11 0.72 -1.85 8.29
CA ILE A 11 2.02 -2.30 8.77
C ILE A 11 3.07 -1.26 8.40
N LEU A 12 3.88 -0.84 9.38
CA LEU A 12 5.02 0.04 9.13
C LEU A 12 6.28 -0.80 8.88
N LEU A 13 6.77 -0.79 7.64
CA LEU A 13 8.04 -1.43 7.28
C LEU A 13 9.21 -0.51 7.66
N LEU A 14 10.19 -1.05 8.40
CA LEU A 14 11.33 -0.30 8.94
C LEU A 14 12.64 -0.84 8.35
N ASN A 15 13.66 0.03 8.31
CA ASN A 15 15.03 -0.30 7.89
C ASN A 15 15.14 -0.83 6.44
N LEU A 16 14.23 -0.43 5.56
CA LEU A 16 14.34 -0.74 4.13
C LEU A 16 15.62 -0.16 3.53
N THR A 17 16.33 -1.00 2.78
CA THR A 17 17.46 -0.59 1.94
C THR A 17 16.97 0.23 0.76
N SER A 18 17.89 0.96 0.11
CA SER A 18 17.57 1.72 -1.11
C SER A 18 17.05 0.81 -2.24
N SER A 19 17.55 -0.42 -2.34
CA SER A 19 17.12 -1.38 -3.36
C SER A 19 15.70 -1.88 -3.09
N GLU A 20 15.37 -2.22 -1.83
CA GLU A 20 14.00 -2.61 -1.44
C GLU A 20 13.02 -1.46 -1.65
N LEU A 21 13.41 -0.22 -1.33
CA LEU A 21 12.56 0.94 -1.60
C LEU A 21 12.31 1.15 -3.10
N LYS A 22 13.34 0.96 -3.93
CA LYS A 22 13.21 1.03 -5.39
C LYS A 22 12.33 -0.10 -5.95
N LEU A 23 12.36 -1.27 -5.32
CA LEU A 23 11.47 -2.38 -5.68
C LEU A 23 10.01 -1.98 -5.40
N LEU A 24 9.71 -1.42 -4.23
CA LEU A 24 8.38 -0.89 -3.92
C LEU A 24 7.96 0.23 -4.88
N ASP A 25 8.85 1.15 -5.23
CA ASP A 25 8.58 2.19 -6.23
C ASP A 25 8.26 1.63 -7.64
N GLN A 26 8.68 0.39 -7.95
CA GLN A 26 8.38 -0.27 -9.23
C GLN A 26 7.11 -1.11 -9.17
N PHE A 27 6.84 -1.73 -8.01
CA PHE A 27 5.63 -2.52 -7.78
C PHE A 27 4.40 -1.63 -7.77
N GLU A 28 4.49 -0.51 -7.05
CA GLU A 28 3.46 0.50 -6.99
C GLU A 28 3.44 1.23 -8.34
N ASP A 29 2.42 0.92 -9.16
CA ASP A 29 2.20 1.44 -10.52
C ASP A 29 2.51 2.95 -10.61
N PRO A 30 3.07 3.46 -11.73
CA PRO A 30 3.27 4.90 -11.94
C PRO A 30 2.03 5.78 -11.71
N GLY A 31 0.84 5.18 -11.62
CA GLY A 31 -0.39 5.82 -11.19
C GLY A 31 -0.44 6.28 -9.72
N TYR A 32 0.52 5.96 -8.85
CA TYR A 32 0.53 6.39 -7.44
C TYR A 32 1.57 7.49 -7.12
N ASP A 33 1.18 8.45 -6.28
CA ASP A 33 2.08 9.48 -5.74
C ASP A 33 2.75 9.00 -4.46
N ARG A 34 4.08 9.09 -4.39
CA ARG A 34 4.80 8.89 -3.14
C ARG A 34 4.71 10.11 -2.23
N ARG A 35 4.25 9.92 -0.99
CA ARG A 35 4.04 11.00 0.00
C ARG A 35 4.67 10.63 1.34
N VAL A 36 4.90 11.65 2.17
CA VAL A 36 5.29 11.47 3.57
C VAL A 36 4.10 11.86 4.43
N VAL A 37 3.71 10.99 5.35
CA VAL A 37 2.62 11.20 6.32
C VAL A 37 3.10 10.86 7.72
N ASP A 38 2.50 11.48 8.73
CA ASP A 38 2.72 11.10 10.12
C ASP A 38 1.82 9.91 10.48
N VAL A 39 2.41 8.80 10.90
CA VAL A 39 1.68 7.61 11.35
C VAL A 39 1.79 7.45 12.86
N ARG A 40 0.71 6.98 13.49
CA ARG A 40 0.72 6.62 14.91
C ARG A 40 0.96 5.12 15.08
N THR A 41 2.06 4.75 15.73
CA THR A 41 2.37 3.36 16.06
C THR A 41 1.56 2.87 17.26
N THR A 42 1.49 1.55 17.44
CA THR A 42 0.72 0.93 18.54
C THR A 42 1.28 1.26 19.93
N ASP A 43 2.55 1.67 20.03
CA ASP A 43 3.16 2.19 21.26
C ASP A 43 2.89 3.70 21.47
N GLY A 44 2.04 4.30 20.63
CA GLY A 44 1.56 5.68 20.76
C GLY A 44 2.52 6.75 20.21
N LYS A 45 3.62 6.36 19.55
CA LYS A 45 4.54 7.32 18.93
C LYS A 45 4.03 7.77 17.57
N SER A 46 4.33 9.02 17.22
CA SER A 46 4.16 9.54 15.87
C SER A 46 5.50 9.51 15.15
N VAL A 47 5.53 8.91 13.95
CA VAL A 47 6.72 8.83 13.11
C VAL A 47 6.38 9.18 11.66
N PRO A 48 7.26 9.87 10.92
CA PRO A 48 7.05 10.10 9.50
C PRO A 48 7.28 8.80 8.73
N ALA A 49 6.34 8.44 7.86
CA ALA A 49 6.40 7.27 6.99
C ALA A 49 6.17 7.66 5.54
N ARG A 50 6.77 6.90 4.61
CA ARG A 50 6.47 7.01 3.18
C ARG A 50 5.30 6.12 2.84
N ILE A 51 4.39 6.65 2.02
CA ILE A 51 3.25 5.91 1.47
C ILE A 51 3.18 6.15 -0.04
N TRP A 52 2.52 5.24 -0.74
CA TRP A 52 2.06 5.43 -2.12
C TRP A 52 0.55 5.63 -2.07
N ALA A 53 0.07 6.74 -2.61
CA ALA A 53 -1.34 7.13 -2.52
C ALA A 53 -1.82 7.62 -3.88
N THR A 54 -3.09 7.36 -4.19
CA THR A 54 -3.69 7.83 -5.44
C THR A 54 -3.50 9.35 -5.61
N PRO A 55 -3.16 9.83 -6.81
CA PRO A 55 -3.02 11.24 -7.09
C PRO A 55 -4.28 12.02 -6.72
N ASN A 56 -4.10 13.22 -6.17
CA ASN A 56 -5.23 14.05 -5.76
C ASN A 56 -6.16 14.37 -6.93
N SER A 57 -5.64 14.42 -8.16
CA SER A 57 -6.42 14.63 -9.38
C SER A 57 -7.40 13.50 -9.69
N MET A 58 -7.23 12.32 -9.08
CA MET A 58 -8.12 11.16 -9.24
C MET A 58 -9.03 10.94 -8.04
N ALA A 59 -8.90 11.72 -6.96
CA ALA A 59 -9.64 11.51 -5.72
C ALA A 59 -11.17 11.52 -5.92
N ASP A 60 -11.68 12.41 -6.77
CA ASP A 60 -13.12 12.53 -7.05
C ASP A 60 -13.67 11.37 -7.90
N ASN A 61 -12.81 10.54 -8.49
CA ASN A 61 -13.18 9.40 -9.33
C ASN A 61 -13.05 8.05 -8.60
N LEU A 62 -12.62 8.06 -7.34
CA LEU A 62 -12.49 6.84 -6.54
C LEU A 62 -13.85 6.46 -5.93
N ASP A 63 -14.32 5.26 -6.24
CA ASP A 63 -15.46 4.66 -5.55
C ASP A 63 -15.01 4.05 -4.21
N LEU A 64 -14.78 4.91 -3.23
CA LEU A 64 -14.28 4.49 -1.91
C LEU A 64 -15.33 3.78 -1.05
N GLU A 65 -16.61 3.88 -1.41
CA GLU A 65 -17.71 3.34 -0.61
C GLU A 65 -18.15 1.94 -1.05
N THR A 66 -18.00 1.60 -2.33
CA THR A 66 -18.52 0.33 -2.86
C THR A 66 -17.47 -0.64 -3.38
N ASP A 67 -16.28 -0.20 -3.77
CA ASP A 67 -15.28 -1.09 -4.40
C ASP A 67 -14.31 -1.76 -3.41
N TRP A 68 -14.13 -1.24 -2.19
CA TRP A 68 -13.13 -1.77 -1.26
C TRP A 68 -13.69 -2.19 0.10
N HIS A 69 -13.57 -3.48 0.40
CA HIS A 69 -13.93 -4.05 1.70
C HIS A 69 -12.85 -5.00 2.21
N PHE A 70 -12.08 -4.55 3.21
CA PHE A 70 -10.95 -5.31 3.76
C PHE A 70 -11.32 -6.75 4.18
N ARG A 71 -12.51 -6.96 4.76
CA ARG A 71 -12.95 -8.31 5.13
C ARG A 71 -13.30 -9.20 3.93
N HIS A 72 -13.79 -8.62 2.85
CA HIS A 72 -14.04 -9.35 1.62
C HIS A 72 -12.72 -9.74 0.98
N PHE A 73 -11.79 -8.79 0.89
CA PHE A 73 -10.44 -9.02 0.40
C PHE A 73 -9.74 -10.19 1.12
N LEU A 74 -9.75 -10.20 2.46
CA LEU A 74 -9.14 -11.29 3.24
C LEU A 74 -9.75 -12.68 3.00
N VAL A 75 -10.97 -12.76 2.47
CA VAL A 75 -11.67 -14.04 2.28
C VAL A 75 -11.59 -14.49 0.83
N GLU A 76 -11.74 -13.56 -0.11
CA GLU A 76 -11.94 -13.86 -1.53
C GLU A 76 -10.69 -13.58 -2.37
N ASP A 77 -9.87 -12.60 -1.99
CA ASP A 77 -8.83 -12.03 -2.85
C ASP A 77 -7.39 -12.19 -2.28
N GLU A 78 -7.23 -12.53 -0.98
CA GLU A 78 -5.92 -12.59 -0.31
C GLU A 78 -4.96 -13.57 -0.98
N ASP A 79 -5.40 -14.81 -1.22
CA ASP A 79 -4.55 -15.85 -1.81
C ASP A 79 -4.06 -15.46 -3.21
N TRP A 80 -4.96 -14.93 -4.05
CA TRP A 80 -4.62 -14.43 -5.38
C TRP A 80 -3.65 -13.25 -5.31
N TYR A 81 -3.87 -12.32 -4.38
CA TYR A 81 -3.02 -11.15 -4.22
C TYR A 81 -1.60 -11.56 -3.78
N VAL A 82 -1.48 -12.52 -2.85
CA VAL A 82 -0.18 -13.05 -2.42
C VAL A 82 0.54 -13.73 -3.59
N GLU A 83 -0.14 -14.59 -4.35
CA GLU A 83 0.44 -15.24 -5.53
C GLU A 83 0.93 -14.23 -6.56
N MET A 84 0.12 -13.21 -6.88
CA MET A 84 0.49 -12.11 -7.76
C MET A 84 1.74 -11.36 -7.26
N CYS A 85 1.81 -11.07 -5.96
CA CYS A 85 2.98 -10.42 -5.36
C CYS A 85 4.24 -11.29 -5.44
N GLU A 86 4.13 -12.59 -5.19
CA GLU A 86 5.25 -13.53 -5.28
C GLU A 86 5.76 -13.64 -6.71
N GLU A 87 4.87 -13.80 -7.69
CA GLU A 87 5.23 -13.83 -9.13
C GLU A 87 5.94 -12.53 -9.55
N TRP A 88 5.40 -11.38 -9.16
CA TRP A 88 6.01 -10.09 -9.49
C TRP A 88 7.43 -9.95 -8.94
N VAL A 89 7.68 -10.41 -7.70
CA VAL A 89 9.03 -10.36 -7.10
C VAL A 89 10.01 -11.23 -7.89
N VAL A 90 9.59 -12.41 -8.35
CA VAL A 90 10.42 -13.29 -9.19
C VAL A 90 10.74 -12.60 -10.52
N ASP A 91 9.75 -12.01 -11.17
CA ASP A 91 9.93 -11.32 -12.45
C ASP A 91 10.82 -10.08 -12.31
N ALA A 92 10.63 -9.29 -11.25
CA ALA A 92 11.46 -8.13 -10.97
C ALA A 92 12.92 -8.50 -10.73
N ALA A 93 13.18 -9.63 -10.04
CA ALA A 93 14.53 -10.15 -9.83
C ALA A 93 15.17 -10.68 -11.13
N ALA A 94 14.37 -11.20 -12.07
CA ALA A 94 14.85 -11.68 -13.36
C ALA A 94 15.10 -10.56 -14.39
N ALA A 95 14.51 -9.38 -14.17
CA ALA A 95 14.62 -8.21 -15.04
C ALA A 95 15.85 -7.32 -14.76
N GLU A 96 16.59 -7.56 -13.67
CA GLU A 96 17.86 -6.87 -13.41
C GLU A 96 19.01 -7.47 -14.25
N PRO A 97 19.68 -6.68 -15.14
CA PRO A 97 20.78 -7.15 -15.99
C PRO A 97 22.13 -7.29 -15.25
#